data_AF-A0A2N2TKJ1-F1
#
_entry.id   AF-A0A2N2TKJ1-F1
#
_cell.length_a   1.000
_cell.length_b   1.000
_cell.length_c   1.000
_cell.angle_alpha   90.00
_cell.angle_beta   90.00
_cell.angle_gamma   90.00
#
_symmetry.space_group_name_H-M   'P 1'
#
loop_
_entity.id
_entity.type
_entity.pdbx_description
1 polymer ?
#
loop_
_entity_poly.entity_id
_entity_poly.type
_entity_poly.pdbx_seq_one_letter_code
_entity_poly.pdbx_strand_id
1 'polypeptide(L)'
;MATPNIPHLASDRQQARAESLLVTAYRSGLTNPAELANFMGQTQHESQNFSRLEENLNYSGTRLYDVFPKRNGLTREQAQTIANIPDATERRRAVAEQVYGGTWGNNNLGNTEADDGYAYRGRGYMQLTGRSNYAAYGQALGMDLVNQPELAARERNAERIAVQYWKTSVQPEHGASTDVSKAGSIINTGAVGGNVKGLAERKTLAAAWRTALDKGYLQEALQRHPDPAATQEPPHAAQPAPPPTPERPPQLSPQSQRLIHDSEHHVRETAQRHHLPWDPGMDNTVHALACAARQQGLSGITHFHVEQGQMRYAQFDGISIKEGELNAHAAANTPAQASIRQMALADQQALTRDTAAEHRQMEERALAV
;
A
#
# COMPACT_ATOMS: atom_id res chain seq x y z
N MET A 1 33.47 -5.07 17.18
CA MET A 1 32.75 -5.57 18.38
C MET A 1 31.82 -6.69 17.94
N ALA A 2 31.50 -7.63 18.84
CA ALA A 2 30.81 -8.86 18.48
C ALA A 2 29.33 -8.59 18.13
N THR A 3 28.89 -9.04 16.95
CA THR A 3 27.48 -9.10 16.56
C THR A 3 26.67 -9.70 17.70
N PRO A 4 25.55 -9.08 18.12
CA PRO A 4 24.74 -9.66 19.19
C PRO A 4 24.35 -11.09 18.82
N ASN A 5 24.50 -12.00 19.77
CA ASN A 5 24.13 -13.40 19.58
C ASN A 5 22.59 -13.53 19.65
N ILE A 6 21.92 -13.13 18.57
CA ILE A 6 20.47 -13.30 18.39
C ILE A 6 20.27 -14.59 17.59
N PRO A 7 19.54 -15.58 18.13
CA PRO A 7 19.35 -16.87 17.46
C PRO A 7 18.84 -16.72 16.02
N HIS A 8 19.32 -17.58 15.13
CA HIS A 8 18.78 -17.78 13.78
C HIS A 8 18.91 -16.61 12.78
N LEU A 9 19.68 -15.55 13.10
CA LEU A 9 20.07 -14.51 12.15
C LEU A 9 21.34 -14.89 11.38
N ALA A 10 21.24 -15.94 10.57
CA ALA A 10 22.37 -16.61 9.94
C ALA A 10 22.96 -15.89 8.71
N SER A 11 22.23 -14.95 8.11
CA SER A 11 22.67 -14.24 6.90
C SER A 11 22.65 -12.72 7.07
N ASP A 12 23.53 -12.04 6.33
CA ASP A 12 23.63 -10.57 6.31
C ASP A 12 22.29 -9.90 5.99
N ARG A 13 21.49 -10.50 5.10
CA ARG A 13 20.16 -9.98 4.76
C ARG A 13 19.21 -10.02 5.96
N GLN A 14 19.21 -11.10 6.73
CA GLN A 14 18.36 -11.20 7.93
C GLN A 14 18.82 -10.20 8.99
N GLN A 15 20.12 -10.07 9.20
CA GLN A 15 20.70 -9.11 10.15
C GLN A 15 20.37 -7.67 9.75
N ALA A 16 20.55 -7.29 8.48
CA ALA A 16 20.25 -5.96 7.98
C ALA A 16 18.75 -5.60 8.12
N ARG A 17 17.85 -6.54 7.81
CA ARG A 17 16.40 -6.36 8.00
C ARG A 17 16.01 -6.21 9.45
N ALA A 18 16.53 -7.07 10.31
CA ALA A 18 16.25 -7.02 11.75
C ALA A 18 16.69 -5.68 12.33
N GLU A 19 17.88 -5.21 11.95
CA GLU A 19 18.42 -3.94 12.41
C GLU A 19 17.64 -2.73 11.89
N SER A 20 17.33 -2.71 10.60
CA SER A 20 16.53 -1.65 9.99
C SER A 20 15.13 -1.56 10.60
N LEU A 21 14.52 -2.71 10.91
CA LEU A 21 13.24 -2.79 11.61
C LEU A 21 13.34 -2.27 13.05
N LEU A 22 14.38 -2.67 13.79
CA LEU A 22 14.63 -2.19 15.16
C LEU A 22 14.75 -0.65 15.20
N VAL A 23 15.55 -0.09 14.30
CA VAL A 23 15.73 1.36 14.17
C VAL A 23 14.42 2.05 13.82
N THR A 24 13.64 1.49 12.89
CA THR A 24 12.34 2.05 12.49
C THR A 24 11.33 2.03 13.63
N ALA A 25 11.28 0.94 14.40
CA ALA A 25 10.43 0.81 15.58
C ALA A 25 10.77 1.87 16.64
N TYR A 26 12.06 2.01 16.96
CA TYR A 26 12.54 3.00 17.91
C TYR A 26 12.22 4.43 17.48
N ARG A 27 12.54 4.80 16.22
CA ARG A 27 12.24 6.12 15.66
C ARG A 27 10.75 6.41 15.59
N SER A 28 9.93 5.37 15.52
CA SER A 28 8.47 5.49 15.55
C SER A 28 7.91 5.57 16.97
N GLY A 29 8.74 5.59 18.02
CA GLY A 29 8.32 5.80 19.40
C GLY A 29 8.22 4.54 20.27
N LEU A 30 8.61 3.37 19.78
CA LEU A 30 8.76 2.18 20.63
C LEU A 30 10.10 2.30 21.36
N THR A 31 10.13 3.01 22.49
CA THR A 31 11.38 3.35 23.20
C THR A 31 11.66 2.47 24.42
N ASN A 32 10.65 1.77 24.95
CA ASN A 32 10.82 0.85 26.06
C ASN A 32 11.60 -0.40 25.59
N PRO A 33 12.76 -0.75 26.18
CA PRO A 33 13.55 -1.89 25.70
C PRO A 33 12.86 -3.25 25.87
N ALA A 34 11.94 -3.40 26.84
CA ALA A 34 11.14 -4.62 26.98
C ALA A 34 10.09 -4.73 25.86
N GLU A 35 9.49 -3.61 25.47
CA GLU A 35 8.56 -3.56 24.34
C GLU A 35 9.27 -3.81 23.02
N LEU A 36 10.41 -3.16 22.77
CA LEU A 36 11.23 -3.40 21.59
C LEU A 36 11.66 -4.86 21.48
N ALA A 37 12.10 -5.46 22.59
CA ALA A 37 12.48 -6.87 22.61
C ALA A 37 11.30 -7.79 22.26
N ASN A 38 10.10 -7.50 22.79
CA ASN A 38 8.89 -8.24 22.45
C ASN A 38 8.54 -8.06 20.97
N PHE A 39 8.45 -6.83 20.48
CA PHE A 39 8.18 -6.51 19.08
C PHE A 39 9.14 -7.23 18.12
N MET A 40 10.45 -7.16 18.40
CA MET A 40 11.46 -7.82 17.58
C MET A 40 11.36 -9.36 17.66
N GLY A 41 11.08 -9.91 18.85
CA GLY A 41 10.87 -11.34 19.01
C GLY A 41 9.66 -11.87 18.24
N GLN A 42 8.55 -11.13 18.25
CA GLN A 42 7.34 -11.50 17.50
C GLN A 42 7.58 -11.41 16.00
N THR A 43 8.10 -10.28 15.50
CA THR A 43 8.37 -10.08 14.08
C THR A 43 9.40 -11.07 13.54
N GLN A 44 10.39 -11.45 14.34
CA GLN A 44 11.34 -12.50 13.98
C GLN A 44 10.65 -13.85 13.78
N HIS A 45 9.73 -14.23 14.68
CA HIS A 45 8.97 -15.47 14.57
C HIS A 45 8.04 -15.46 13.33
N GLU A 46 7.26 -14.40 13.14
CA GLU A 46 6.27 -14.31 12.04
C GLU A 46 6.91 -14.30 10.65
N SER A 47 8.11 -13.72 10.52
CA SER A 47 8.79 -13.53 9.23
C SER A 47 9.82 -14.59 8.87
N GLN A 48 9.82 -15.72 9.61
CA GLN A 48 10.84 -16.77 9.49
C GLN A 48 12.26 -16.20 9.63
N ASN A 49 12.52 -15.55 10.77
CA ASN A 49 13.79 -14.90 11.06
C ASN A 49 14.16 -13.79 10.06
N PHE A 50 13.20 -12.95 9.68
CA PHE A 50 13.35 -11.85 8.71
C PHE A 50 13.75 -12.28 7.29
N SER A 51 13.66 -13.58 6.98
CA SER A 51 14.06 -14.11 5.67
C SER A 51 12.99 -13.87 4.61
N ARG A 52 11.70 -13.75 5.00
CA ARG A 52 10.57 -13.60 4.07
C ARG A 52 9.69 -12.40 4.41
N LEU A 53 9.24 -11.72 3.36
CA LEU A 53 8.27 -10.61 3.42
C LEU A 53 7.02 -10.90 2.58
N GLU A 54 6.93 -12.09 2.02
CA GLU A 54 5.81 -12.54 1.21
C GLU A 54 5.72 -14.06 1.34
N GLU A 55 4.51 -14.56 1.50
CA GLU A 55 4.29 -15.99 1.45
C GLU A 55 4.47 -16.55 0.03
N ASN A 56 4.99 -17.77 -0.07
CA ASN A 56 5.28 -18.38 -1.38
C ASN A 56 4.14 -19.25 -1.93
N LEU A 57 3.10 -19.50 -1.10
CA LEU A 57 1.91 -20.31 -1.43
C LEU A 57 2.23 -21.67 -2.07
N ASN A 58 3.41 -22.22 -1.80
CA ASN A 58 3.87 -23.45 -2.43
C ASN A 58 3.65 -24.63 -1.49
N TYR A 59 2.54 -25.35 -1.69
CA TYR A 59 2.13 -26.47 -0.86
C TYR A 59 2.05 -27.76 -1.68
N SER A 60 2.46 -28.89 -1.09
CA SER A 60 2.04 -30.20 -1.58
C SER A 60 0.54 -30.38 -1.32
N GLY A 61 -0.14 -31.26 -2.06
CA GLY A 61 -1.57 -31.51 -1.87
C GLY A 61 -1.90 -31.95 -0.43
N THR A 62 -1.07 -32.83 0.13
CA THR A 62 -1.17 -33.25 1.54
C THR A 62 -1.02 -32.07 2.51
N ARG A 63 0.03 -31.26 2.35
CA ARG A 63 0.31 -30.15 3.27
C ARG A 63 -0.74 -29.05 3.17
N LEU A 64 -1.25 -28.77 1.97
CA LEU A 64 -2.30 -27.78 1.75
C LEU A 64 -3.56 -28.16 2.55
N TYR A 65 -3.99 -29.42 2.44
CA TYR A 65 -5.15 -29.93 3.17
C TYR A 65 -4.93 -29.94 4.69
N ASP A 66 -3.76 -30.36 5.15
CA ASP A 66 -3.47 -30.47 6.59
C ASP A 66 -3.39 -29.10 7.28
N VAL A 67 -2.96 -28.05 6.57
CA VAL A 67 -2.84 -26.69 7.12
C VAL A 67 -4.17 -25.93 7.05
N PHE A 68 -4.96 -26.13 6.00
CA PHE A 68 -6.22 -25.42 5.79
C PHE A 68 -7.42 -26.37 5.65
N PRO A 69 -7.62 -27.30 6.60
CA PRO A 69 -8.71 -28.26 6.47
C PRO A 69 -10.05 -27.53 6.43
N LYS A 70 -10.93 -27.94 5.52
CA LYS A 70 -12.28 -27.39 5.33
C LYS A 70 -12.35 -25.93 4.87
N ARG A 71 -11.22 -25.24 4.67
CA ARG A 71 -11.22 -23.86 4.18
C ARG A 71 -11.87 -23.81 2.80
N ASN A 72 -12.98 -23.06 2.68
CA ASN A 72 -13.81 -23.05 1.48
C ASN A 72 -14.16 -24.46 0.96
N GLY A 73 -14.40 -25.42 1.86
CA GLY A 73 -14.78 -26.78 1.49
C GLY A 73 -13.64 -27.65 0.95
N LEU A 74 -12.38 -27.23 1.10
CA LEU A 74 -11.21 -27.94 0.57
C LEU A 74 -11.18 -29.44 0.95
N THR A 75 -11.24 -30.31 -0.06
CA THR A 75 -11.06 -31.76 0.07
C THR A 75 -9.60 -32.18 -0.21
N ARG A 76 -9.21 -33.40 0.21
CA ARG A 76 -7.88 -33.95 -0.11
C ARG A 76 -7.65 -34.06 -1.62
N GLU A 77 -8.67 -34.46 -2.36
CA GLU A 77 -8.61 -34.57 -3.82
C GLU A 77 -8.41 -33.21 -4.48
N GLN A 78 -9.21 -32.20 -4.09
CA GLN A 78 -9.05 -30.83 -4.59
C GLN A 78 -7.66 -30.27 -4.26
N ALA A 79 -7.16 -30.51 -3.05
CA ALA A 79 -5.82 -30.08 -2.66
C ALA A 79 -4.74 -30.72 -3.55
N GLN A 80 -4.88 -32.00 -3.90
CA GLN A 80 -3.97 -32.68 -4.80
C GLN A 80 -4.08 -32.15 -6.24
N THR A 81 -5.29 -31.88 -6.72
CA THR A 81 -5.53 -31.27 -8.04
C THR A 81 -4.86 -29.91 -8.14
N ILE A 82 -5.04 -29.03 -7.14
CA ILE A 82 -4.37 -27.73 -7.08
C ILE A 82 -2.83 -27.92 -7.09
N ALA A 83 -2.31 -28.83 -6.26
CA ALA A 83 -0.87 -29.07 -6.19
C ALA A 83 -0.26 -29.62 -7.50
N ASN A 84 -1.06 -30.27 -8.34
CA ASN A 84 -0.64 -30.83 -9.62
C ASN A 84 -0.72 -29.84 -10.80
N ILE A 85 -1.24 -28.63 -10.62
CA ILE A 85 -1.23 -27.58 -11.66
C ILE A 85 0.23 -27.34 -12.09
N PRO A 86 0.60 -27.53 -13.37
CA PRO A 86 2.01 -27.46 -13.79
C PRO A 86 2.60 -26.06 -13.63
N ASP A 87 1.88 -25.03 -14.09
CA ASP A 87 2.33 -23.64 -13.99
C ASP A 87 2.39 -23.19 -12.52
N ALA A 88 3.55 -22.71 -12.10
CA ALA A 88 3.77 -22.34 -10.70
C ALA A 88 2.99 -21.10 -10.28
N THR A 89 2.69 -20.19 -11.20
CA THR A 89 1.93 -18.96 -10.92
C THR A 89 0.46 -19.29 -10.75
N GLU A 90 -0.12 -20.03 -11.69
CA GLU A 90 -1.49 -20.52 -11.63
C GLU A 90 -1.71 -21.39 -10.40
N ARG A 91 -0.74 -22.27 -10.08
CA ARG A 91 -0.81 -23.11 -8.87
C ARG A 91 -0.88 -22.27 -7.60
N ARG A 92 -0.03 -21.25 -7.45
CA ARG A 92 -0.02 -20.37 -6.28
C ARG A 92 -1.29 -19.51 -6.20
N ARG A 93 -1.80 -19.03 -7.34
CA ARG A 93 -3.09 -18.34 -7.43
C ARG A 93 -4.22 -19.24 -6.95
N ALA A 94 -4.31 -20.45 -7.48
CA ALA A 94 -5.32 -21.42 -7.07
C ALA A 94 -5.27 -21.75 -5.58
N VAL A 95 -4.07 -21.90 -4.99
CA VAL A 95 -3.91 -22.03 -3.53
C VAL A 95 -4.47 -20.81 -2.80
N ALA A 96 -4.11 -19.60 -3.22
CA ALA A 96 -4.54 -18.38 -2.55
C ALA A 96 -6.05 -18.16 -2.64
N GLU A 97 -6.63 -18.38 -3.81
CA GLU A 97 -8.09 -18.28 -4.01
C GLU A 97 -8.82 -19.32 -3.17
N GLN A 98 -8.29 -20.55 -3.09
CA GLN A 98 -8.87 -21.58 -2.24
C GLN A 98 -8.80 -21.22 -0.74
N VAL A 99 -7.71 -20.62 -0.28
CA VAL A 99 -7.47 -20.36 1.15
C VAL A 99 -8.07 -19.04 1.63
N TYR A 100 -7.99 -17.99 0.80
CA TYR A 100 -8.30 -16.61 1.14
C TYR A 100 -9.43 -16.01 0.31
N GLY A 101 -9.88 -16.65 -0.76
CA GLY A 101 -11.04 -16.23 -1.54
C GLY A 101 -12.37 -16.81 -1.02
N GLY A 102 -13.39 -16.84 -1.88
CA GLY A 102 -14.69 -17.45 -1.61
C GLY A 102 -15.46 -16.80 -0.43
N THR A 103 -16.50 -17.49 0.05
CA THR A 103 -17.36 -16.97 1.13
C THR A 103 -16.58 -16.69 2.42
N TRP A 104 -15.60 -17.54 2.76
CA TRP A 104 -14.76 -17.29 3.94
C TRP A 104 -13.92 -16.03 3.76
N GLY A 105 -13.29 -15.85 2.60
CA GLY A 105 -12.50 -14.67 2.25
C GLY A 105 -13.29 -13.39 2.28
N ASN A 106 -14.49 -13.38 1.67
CA ASN A 106 -15.38 -12.24 1.72
C ASN A 106 -15.70 -11.83 3.17
N ASN A 107 -16.17 -12.78 3.98
CA ASN A 107 -16.64 -12.50 5.34
C ASN A 107 -15.52 -12.10 6.33
N ASN A 108 -14.28 -12.57 6.13
CA ASN A 108 -13.20 -12.42 7.10
C ASN A 108 -12.08 -11.49 6.64
N LEU A 109 -11.89 -11.34 5.33
CA LEU A 109 -10.78 -10.60 4.73
C LEU A 109 -11.24 -9.46 3.82
N GLY A 110 -12.54 -9.36 3.54
CA GLY A 110 -13.10 -8.41 2.55
C GLY A 110 -12.70 -8.73 1.12
N ASN A 111 -12.31 -9.99 0.85
CA ASN A 111 -11.95 -10.44 -0.50
C ASN A 111 -13.24 -10.69 -1.29
N THR A 112 -13.74 -9.66 -1.98
CA THR A 112 -15.02 -9.67 -2.71
C THR A 112 -14.87 -9.93 -4.20
N GLU A 113 -13.69 -9.64 -4.76
CA GLU A 113 -13.42 -9.74 -6.18
C GLU A 113 -12.66 -11.03 -6.52
N ALA A 114 -12.69 -11.40 -7.80
CA ALA A 114 -11.84 -12.48 -8.31
C ALA A 114 -10.35 -12.11 -8.16
N ASP A 115 -9.51 -13.09 -7.85
CA ASP A 115 -8.06 -12.95 -7.62
C ASP A 115 -7.70 -12.20 -6.32
N ASP A 116 -8.66 -11.81 -5.48
CA ASP A 116 -8.39 -11.14 -4.20
C ASP A 116 -7.59 -12.01 -3.23
N GLY A 117 -7.83 -13.32 -3.24
CA GLY A 117 -7.09 -14.25 -2.40
C GLY A 117 -5.60 -14.20 -2.71
N TYR A 118 -5.24 -14.14 -3.99
CA TYR A 118 -3.86 -14.01 -4.43
C TYR A 118 -3.34 -12.58 -4.31
N ALA A 119 -4.09 -11.57 -4.75
CA ALA A 119 -3.69 -10.17 -4.74
C ALA A 119 -3.35 -9.70 -3.32
N TYR A 120 -4.17 -10.07 -2.33
CA TYR A 120 -4.03 -9.68 -0.92
C TYR A 120 -3.53 -10.81 -0.01
N ARG A 121 -2.72 -11.71 -0.55
CA ARG A 121 -1.98 -12.72 0.22
C ARG A 121 -1.04 -12.11 1.27
N GLY A 122 -0.57 -12.92 2.21
CA GLY A 122 0.28 -12.52 3.34
C GLY A 122 1.60 -11.87 2.95
N ARG A 123 1.78 -10.59 3.35
CA ARG A 123 3.03 -9.84 3.16
C ARG A 123 3.52 -9.11 4.41
N GLY A 124 4.78 -8.71 4.39
CA GLY A 124 5.46 -8.00 5.45
C GLY A 124 5.81 -8.89 6.65
N TYR A 125 6.44 -8.29 7.67
CA TYR A 125 6.89 -9.01 8.87
C TYR A 125 5.75 -9.55 9.73
N MET A 126 4.53 -9.00 9.59
CA MET A 126 3.35 -9.35 10.37
C MET A 126 2.27 -10.10 9.57
N GLN A 127 2.59 -10.56 8.35
CA GLN A 127 1.66 -11.29 7.48
C GLN A 127 0.31 -10.57 7.24
N LEU A 128 0.37 -9.31 6.78
CA LEU A 128 -0.81 -8.55 6.37
C LEU A 128 -1.52 -9.30 5.24
N THR A 129 -2.79 -9.66 5.46
CA THR A 129 -3.58 -10.52 4.56
C THR A 129 -5.01 -9.99 4.44
N GLY A 130 -5.57 -9.99 3.22
CA GLY A 130 -6.96 -9.62 2.94
C GLY A 130 -7.17 -8.16 2.53
N ARG A 131 -8.03 -7.93 1.54
CA ARG A 131 -8.32 -6.60 0.95
C ARG A 131 -8.66 -5.56 2.03
N SER A 132 -9.50 -5.89 3.01
CA SER A 132 -9.87 -4.99 4.10
C SER A 132 -8.66 -4.51 4.90
N ASN A 133 -7.72 -5.41 5.20
CA ASN A 133 -6.50 -5.06 5.93
C ASN A 133 -5.55 -4.23 5.07
N TYR A 134 -5.39 -4.56 3.79
CA TYR A 134 -4.61 -3.75 2.86
C TYR A 134 -5.18 -2.33 2.74
N ALA A 135 -6.50 -2.18 2.62
CA ALA A 135 -7.16 -0.87 2.61
C ALA A 135 -6.93 -0.08 3.90
N ALA A 136 -7.16 -0.70 5.06
CA ALA A 136 -7.03 -0.04 6.36
C ALA A 136 -5.60 0.41 6.65
N TYR A 137 -4.61 -0.47 6.46
CA TYR A 137 -3.20 -0.15 6.69
C TYR A 137 -2.64 0.78 5.62
N GLY A 138 -3.10 0.65 4.38
CA GLY A 138 -2.77 1.56 3.29
C GLY A 138 -3.21 2.98 3.63
N GLN A 139 -4.47 3.16 4.02
CA GLN A 139 -5.00 4.46 4.43
C GLN A 139 -4.22 5.04 5.63
N ALA A 140 -3.99 4.25 6.68
CA ALA A 140 -3.30 4.71 7.89
C ALA A 140 -1.86 5.16 7.61
N LEU A 141 -1.19 4.54 6.64
CA LEU A 141 0.21 4.81 6.30
C LEU A 141 0.39 5.71 5.08
N GLY A 142 -0.70 6.12 4.42
CA GLY A 142 -0.65 6.85 3.15
C GLY A 142 0.02 6.04 2.03
N MET A 143 -0.21 4.73 2.00
CA MET A 143 0.25 3.81 0.96
C MET A 143 -0.94 3.28 0.17
N ASP A 144 -0.85 3.24 -1.16
CA ASP A 144 -1.88 2.62 -1.99
C ASP A 144 -1.71 1.09 -2.02
N LEU A 145 -2.03 0.43 -0.92
CA LEU A 145 -1.94 -1.02 -0.79
C LEU A 145 -3.10 -1.75 -1.50
N VAL A 146 -4.18 -1.05 -1.87
CA VAL A 146 -5.33 -1.65 -2.56
C VAL A 146 -4.99 -1.89 -4.03
N ASN A 147 -4.42 -0.88 -4.71
CA ASN A 147 -4.05 -1.01 -6.11
C ASN A 147 -2.62 -1.53 -6.30
N GLN A 148 -1.74 -1.38 -5.30
CA GLN A 148 -0.35 -1.86 -5.34
C GLN A 148 -0.01 -2.70 -4.09
N PRO A 149 -0.63 -3.88 -3.93
CA PRO A 149 -0.45 -4.71 -2.73
C PRO A 149 0.99 -5.22 -2.55
N GLU A 150 1.78 -5.33 -3.61
CA GLU A 150 3.21 -5.69 -3.53
C GLU A 150 4.06 -4.67 -2.76
N LEU A 151 3.57 -3.42 -2.58
CA LEU A 151 4.20 -2.44 -1.71
C LEU A 151 4.36 -2.97 -0.28
N ALA A 152 3.48 -3.84 0.22
CA ALA A 152 3.55 -4.40 1.56
C ALA A 152 4.75 -5.36 1.76
N ALA A 153 5.33 -5.88 0.67
CA ALA A 153 6.55 -6.71 0.71
C ALA A 153 7.84 -5.91 0.56
N ARG A 154 7.78 -4.60 0.27
CA ARG A 154 8.98 -3.74 0.23
C ARG A 154 9.44 -3.47 1.66
N GLU A 155 10.74 -3.65 1.92
CA GLU A 155 11.32 -3.67 3.27
C GLU A 155 10.88 -2.48 4.14
N ARG A 156 11.07 -1.24 3.66
CA ARG A 156 10.64 -0.03 4.38
C ARG A 156 9.14 0.03 4.68
N ASN A 157 8.31 -0.45 3.76
CA ASN A 157 6.86 -0.46 3.94
C ASN A 157 6.46 -1.55 4.94
N ALA A 158 7.07 -2.74 4.84
CA ALA A 158 6.87 -3.83 5.78
C ALA A 158 7.24 -3.43 7.22
N GLU A 159 8.31 -2.63 7.39
CA GLU A 159 8.69 -2.05 8.70
C GLU A 159 7.57 -1.14 9.25
N ARG A 160 7.11 -0.19 8.42
CA ARG A 160 6.03 0.75 8.79
C ARG A 160 4.71 0.03 9.11
N ILE A 161 4.36 -0.99 8.32
CA ILE A 161 3.17 -1.83 8.54
C ILE A 161 3.31 -2.59 9.86
N ALA A 162 4.46 -3.20 10.15
CA ALA A 162 4.68 -3.94 11.40
C ALA A 162 4.56 -3.03 12.63
N VAL A 163 5.16 -1.84 12.58
CA VAL A 163 5.05 -0.84 13.64
C VAL A 163 3.62 -0.34 13.80
N GLN A 164 2.92 -0.06 12.69
CA GLN A 164 1.52 0.37 12.74
C GLN A 164 0.65 -0.71 13.37
N TYR A 165 0.83 -1.97 12.98
CA TYR A 165 0.09 -3.10 13.55
C TYR A 165 0.31 -3.17 15.05
N TRP A 166 1.56 -3.05 15.50
CA TRP A 166 1.89 -3.07 16.91
C TRP A 166 1.16 -1.98 17.70
N LYS A 167 1.18 -0.75 17.17
CA LYS A 167 0.53 0.41 17.80
C LYS A 167 -0.99 0.33 17.83
N THR A 168 -1.62 -0.26 16.82
CA THR A 168 -3.09 -0.31 16.73
C THR A 168 -3.70 -1.57 17.35
N SER A 169 -2.94 -2.66 17.42
CA SER A 169 -3.46 -3.97 17.83
C SER A 169 -2.87 -4.43 19.16
N VAL A 170 -1.60 -4.15 19.45
CA VAL A 170 -0.91 -4.67 20.65
C VAL A 170 -0.84 -3.63 21.76
N GLN A 171 -0.43 -2.40 21.47
CA GLN A 171 -0.31 -1.35 22.50
C GLN A 171 -1.62 -1.00 23.22
N PRO A 172 -2.80 -0.98 22.58
CA PRO A 172 -4.06 -0.67 23.26
C PRO A 172 -4.45 -1.73 24.31
N GLU A 173 -3.95 -2.95 24.17
CA GLU A 173 -4.26 -4.05 25.07
C GLU A 173 -3.39 -4.00 26.34
N HIS A 174 -4.05 -3.99 27.50
CA HIS A 174 -3.39 -3.70 28.77
C HIS A 174 -2.23 -4.66 29.09
N GLY A 175 -1.02 -4.10 29.14
CA GLY A 175 0.22 -4.81 29.44
C GLY A 175 0.68 -5.78 28.35
N ALA A 176 0.06 -5.77 27.16
CA ALA A 176 0.43 -6.69 26.09
C ALA A 176 1.76 -6.35 25.42
N SER A 177 2.11 -5.05 25.33
CA SER A 177 3.34 -4.60 24.67
C SER A 177 4.62 -5.16 25.30
N THR A 178 4.63 -5.49 26.59
CA THR A 178 5.77 -6.09 27.28
C THR A 178 5.57 -7.55 27.67
N ASP A 179 4.40 -8.14 27.36
CA ASP A 179 4.11 -9.56 27.62
C ASP A 179 4.08 -10.33 26.30
N VAL A 180 5.08 -11.20 26.13
CA VAL A 180 5.26 -12.02 24.92
C VAL A 180 4.08 -12.94 24.64
N SER A 181 3.42 -13.43 25.69
CA SER A 181 2.29 -14.34 25.56
C SER A 181 1.05 -13.57 25.11
N LYS A 182 0.77 -12.41 25.73
CA LYS A 182 -0.35 -11.55 25.34
C LYS A 182 -0.19 -11.02 23.92
N ALA A 183 0.96 -10.42 23.60
CA ALA A 183 1.26 -9.95 22.25
C ALA A 183 1.16 -11.09 21.22
N GLY A 184 1.73 -12.25 21.55
CA GLY A 184 1.66 -13.42 20.69
C GLY A 184 0.23 -13.91 20.44
N SER A 185 -0.66 -13.84 21.44
CA SER A 185 -2.07 -14.19 21.27
C SER A 185 -2.81 -13.20 20.37
N ILE A 186 -2.59 -11.89 20.54
CA ILE A 186 -3.19 -10.87 19.66
C ILE A 186 -2.75 -11.11 18.21
N ILE A 187 -1.46 -11.34 18.00
CA ILE A 187 -0.88 -11.54 16.66
C ILE A 187 -1.39 -12.83 16.02
N ASN A 188 -1.46 -13.92 16.79
CA ASN A 188 -1.79 -15.23 16.25
C ASN A 188 -3.30 -15.49 16.14
N THR A 189 -4.11 -14.92 17.04
CA THR A 189 -5.54 -15.24 17.17
C THR A 189 -6.45 -14.02 17.13
N GLY A 190 -5.90 -12.80 17.03
CA GLY A 190 -6.66 -11.55 16.98
C GLY A 190 -7.17 -11.05 18.33
N ALA A 191 -6.86 -11.74 19.43
CA ALA A 191 -7.34 -11.39 20.78
C ALA A 191 -6.39 -11.91 21.87
N VAL A 192 -6.47 -11.30 23.06
CA VAL A 192 -5.70 -11.72 24.23
C VAL A 192 -6.18 -13.08 24.76
N GLY A 193 -5.24 -13.95 25.14
CA GLY A 193 -5.54 -15.19 25.86
C GLY A 193 -5.70 -16.45 25.01
N GLY A 194 -5.50 -16.35 23.69
CA GLY A 194 -5.45 -17.49 22.78
C GLY A 194 -4.20 -18.37 22.94
N ASN A 195 -4.29 -19.63 22.50
CA ASN A 195 -3.14 -20.54 22.41
C ASN A 195 -2.15 -20.03 21.36
N VAL A 196 -0.97 -19.58 21.81
CA VAL A 196 0.03 -18.98 20.93
C VAL A 196 0.89 -20.04 20.27
N LYS A 197 0.79 -20.17 18.94
CA LYS A 197 1.70 -21.01 18.16
C LYS A 197 3.14 -20.51 18.33
N GLY A 198 4.04 -21.43 18.69
CA GLY A 198 5.47 -21.12 18.85
C GLY A 198 5.82 -20.28 20.08
N LEU A 199 4.99 -20.26 21.13
CA LEU A 199 5.20 -19.41 22.32
C LEU A 199 6.59 -19.55 22.94
N ALA A 200 7.11 -20.77 23.05
CA ALA A 200 8.45 -21.01 23.60
C ALA A 200 9.54 -20.32 22.78
N GLU A 201 9.46 -20.42 21.45
CA GLU A 201 10.39 -19.75 20.55
C GLU A 201 10.27 -18.23 20.66
N ARG A 202 9.05 -17.68 20.64
CA ARG A 202 8.81 -16.23 20.82
C ARG A 202 9.43 -15.69 22.11
N LYS A 203 9.30 -16.43 23.22
CA LYS A 203 9.92 -16.09 24.51
C LYS A 203 11.44 -16.10 24.45
N THR A 204 12.03 -17.12 23.83
CA THR A 204 13.48 -17.22 23.62
C THR A 204 14.00 -16.06 22.78
N LEU A 205 13.31 -15.73 21.68
CA LEU A 205 13.70 -14.63 20.79
C LEU A 205 13.58 -13.28 21.50
N ALA A 206 12.48 -13.02 22.20
CA ALA A 206 12.32 -11.79 22.98
C ALA A 206 13.40 -11.63 24.06
N ALA A 207 13.76 -12.71 24.76
CA ALA A 207 14.84 -12.68 25.74
C ALA A 207 16.21 -12.40 25.12
N ALA A 208 16.48 -12.96 23.93
CA ALA A 208 17.72 -12.71 23.19
C ALA A 208 17.81 -11.25 22.72
N TRP A 209 16.72 -10.70 22.16
CA TRP A 209 16.62 -9.29 21.81
C TRP A 209 16.81 -8.39 23.03
N ARG A 210 16.17 -8.73 24.16
CA ARG A 210 16.35 -7.97 25.41
C ARG A 210 17.82 -7.94 25.83
N THR A 211 18.48 -9.09 25.82
CA THR A 211 19.91 -9.20 26.16
C THR A 211 20.78 -8.37 25.21
N ALA A 212 20.47 -8.33 23.91
CA ALA A 212 21.19 -7.51 22.94
C ALA A 212 21.00 -6.01 23.19
N LEU A 213 19.75 -5.59 23.47
CA LEU A 213 19.42 -4.20 23.78
C LEU A 213 20.11 -3.72 25.06
N ASP A 214 20.14 -4.55 26.11
CA ASP A 214 20.82 -4.24 27.38
C ASP A 214 22.35 -4.09 27.20
N LYS A 215 22.91 -4.70 26.15
CA LYS A 215 24.33 -4.57 25.78
C LYS A 215 24.61 -3.40 24.83
N GLY A 216 23.62 -2.55 24.55
CA GLY A 216 23.79 -1.35 23.73
C GLY A 216 23.60 -1.55 22.23
N TYR A 217 23.05 -2.69 21.79
CA TYR A 217 22.90 -2.98 20.36
C TYR A 217 22.05 -1.94 19.60
N LEU A 218 21.01 -1.37 20.23
CA LEU A 218 20.21 -0.32 19.62
C LEU A 218 21.04 0.93 19.27
N GLN A 219 22.00 1.29 20.11
CA GLN A 219 22.81 2.49 19.95
C GLN A 219 23.81 2.29 18.82
N GLU A 220 24.39 1.09 18.74
CA GLU A 220 25.22 0.68 17.60
C GLU A 220 24.43 0.63 16.29
N ALA A 221 23.18 0.15 16.33
CA ALA A 221 22.29 0.14 15.16
C ALA A 221 21.93 1.57 14.71
N LEU A 222 21.63 2.47 15.64
CA LEU A 222 21.36 3.88 15.33
C LEU A 222 22.57 4.59 14.73
N GLN A 223 23.79 4.27 15.16
CA GLN A 223 25.03 4.80 14.59
C GLN A 223 25.25 4.31 13.15
N ARG A 224 24.94 3.03 12.86
CA ARG A 224 25.06 2.46 11.51
C ARG A 224 23.93 2.89 10.57
N HIS A 225 22.81 3.32 11.13
CA HIS A 225 21.67 3.87 10.41
C HIS A 225 21.42 5.33 10.81
N PRO A 226 22.35 6.27 10.52
CA PRO A 226 22.20 7.66 10.93
C PRO A 226 20.90 8.26 10.39
N ASP A 227 20.31 9.18 11.16
CA ASP A 227 19.08 9.86 10.73
C ASP A 227 19.44 10.82 9.58
N PRO A 228 18.80 10.69 8.40
CA PRO A 228 18.99 11.64 7.31
C PRO A 228 18.66 13.09 7.71
N ALA A 229 17.78 13.29 8.70
CA ALA A 229 17.44 14.61 9.22
C ALA A 229 18.52 15.17 10.17
N ALA A 230 19.28 14.32 10.86
CA ALA A 230 20.33 14.73 11.80
C ALA A 230 21.67 15.05 11.12
N THR A 231 21.81 14.75 9.82
CA THR A 231 23.01 15.03 9.02
C THR A 231 22.96 16.37 8.26
N GLN A 232 21.91 17.19 8.49
CA GLN A 232 21.86 18.55 7.93
C GLN A 232 22.74 19.49 8.77
N GLU A 233 23.93 19.83 8.25
CA GLU A 233 24.79 20.90 8.76
C GLU A 233 24.07 22.28 8.74
N PRO A 234 24.48 23.25 9.59
CA PRO A 234 23.88 24.59 9.59
C PRO A 234 24.02 25.28 8.22
N PRO A 235 23.07 26.15 7.84
CA PRO A 235 22.85 26.53 6.45
C PRO A 235 23.98 27.40 5.91
N HIS A 236 24.82 26.85 5.03
CA HIS A 236 25.69 27.62 4.16
C HIS A 236 25.24 27.51 2.71
N ALA A 237 24.87 28.68 2.17
CA ALA A 237 24.76 29.08 0.77
C ALA A 237 24.06 28.13 -0.24
N ALA A 238 22.80 28.50 -0.54
CA ALA A 238 22.11 28.37 -1.83
C ALA A 238 22.56 27.24 -2.78
N GLN A 239 21.88 26.09 -2.68
CA GLN A 239 21.67 25.17 -3.79
C GLN A 239 20.17 24.88 -3.94
N PRO A 240 19.67 24.66 -5.17
CA PRO A 240 18.24 24.62 -5.47
C PRO A 240 17.57 23.38 -4.86
N ALA A 241 16.32 23.55 -4.47
CA ALA A 241 15.54 22.61 -3.65
C ALA A 241 15.56 21.15 -4.19
N PRO A 242 15.62 20.14 -3.30
CA PRO A 242 15.41 18.75 -3.67
C PRO A 242 13.95 18.50 -4.09
N PRO A 243 13.66 17.48 -4.93
CA PRO A 243 12.30 17.20 -5.37
C PRO A 243 11.41 16.77 -4.19
N PRO A 244 10.11 17.13 -4.21
CA PRO A 244 9.20 16.82 -3.11
C PRO A 244 9.06 15.31 -2.91
N THR A 245 8.96 14.92 -1.64
CA THR A 245 8.53 13.60 -1.15
C THR A 245 7.24 13.18 -1.88
N PRO A 246 6.99 11.87 -2.17
CA PRO A 246 5.75 11.48 -2.83
C PRO A 246 4.56 11.89 -1.97
N GLU A 247 3.90 12.96 -2.42
CA GLU A 247 2.68 13.49 -1.84
C GLU A 247 1.63 12.39 -1.82
N ARG A 248 0.85 12.32 -0.74
CA ARG A 248 -0.44 11.61 -0.71
C ARG A 248 -1.14 11.92 -2.04
N PRO A 249 -1.62 10.93 -2.82
CA PRO A 249 -2.23 11.21 -4.12
C PRO A 249 -3.28 12.30 -3.93
N PRO A 250 -3.15 13.42 -4.66
CA PRO A 250 -3.91 14.60 -4.34
C PRO A 250 -5.40 14.33 -4.53
N GLN A 251 -6.21 14.77 -3.56
CA GLN A 251 -7.65 14.59 -3.62
C GLN A 251 -8.21 15.46 -4.74
N LEU A 252 -8.69 14.82 -5.81
CA LEU A 252 -9.27 15.51 -6.96
C LEU A 252 -10.62 16.15 -6.61
N SER A 253 -10.90 17.30 -7.20
CA SER A 253 -12.22 17.95 -7.07
C SER A 253 -13.34 17.08 -7.68
N PRO A 254 -14.61 17.29 -7.30
CA PRO A 254 -15.73 16.62 -7.94
C PRO A 254 -15.79 16.83 -9.47
N GLN A 255 -15.34 17.99 -9.96
CA GLN A 255 -15.27 18.27 -11.40
C GLN A 255 -14.20 17.40 -12.08
N SER A 256 -13.02 17.30 -11.46
CA SER A 256 -11.94 16.41 -11.92
C SER A 256 -12.36 14.93 -11.90
N GLN A 257 -13.07 14.49 -10.86
CA GLN A 257 -13.61 13.12 -10.78
C GLN A 257 -14.65 12.86 -11.87
N ARG A 258 -15.54 13.82 -12.15
CA ARG A 258 -16.51 13.72 -13.24
C ARG A 258 -15.82 13.64 -14.61
N LEU A 259 -14.77 14.42 -14.84
CA LEU A 259 -14.01 14.37 -16.10
C LEU A 259 -13.35 13.01 -16.31
N ILE A 260 -12.87 12.34 -15.25
CA ILE A 260 -12.36 10.96 -15.33
C ILE A 260 -13.49 10.02 -15.75
N HIS A 261 -14.65 10.13 -15.12
CA HIS A 261 -15.81 9.30 -15.46
C HIS A 261 -16.27 9.50 -16.92
N ASP A 262 -16.42 10.75 -17.37
CA ASP A 262 -16.80 11.08 -18.74
C ASP A 262 -15.74 10.55 -19.73
N SER A 263 -14.44 10.70 -19.40
CA SER A 263 -13.34 10.20 -20.22
C SER A 263 -13.35 8.67 -20.33
N GLU A 264 -13.60 7.97 -19.23
CA GLU A 264 -13.71 6.52 -19.20
C GLU A 264 -14.86 6.03 -20.09
N HIS A 265 -16.03 6.66 -19.98
CA HIS A 265 -17.18 6.35 -20.82
C HIS A 265 -16.83 6.47 -22.31
N HIS A 266 -16.28 7.61 -22.73
CA HIS A 266 -15.95 7.88 -24.14
C HIS A 266 -14.84 6.98 -24.69
N VAL A 267 -13.79 6.70 -23.91
CA VAL A 267 -12.70 5.81 -24.31
C VAL A 267 -13.21 4.37 -24.42
N ARG A 268 -14.06 3.91 -23.49
CA ARG A 268 -14.70 2.57 -23.55
C ARG A 268 -15.61 2.44 -24.77
N GLU A 269 -16.46 3.42 -25.04
CA GLU A 269 -17.35 3.39 -26.21
C GLU A 269 -16.55 3.35 -27.52
N THR A 270 -15.46 4.12 -27.59
CA THR A 270 -14.56 4.12 -28.75
C THR A 270 -13.85 2.78 -28.91
N ALA A 271 -13.29 2.23 -27.83
CA ALA A 271 -12.65 0.91 -27.85
C ALA A 271 -13.62 -0.19 -28.32
N GLN A 272 -14.87 -0.17 -27.84
CA GLN A 272 -15.92 -1.09 -28.27
C GLN A 272 -16.25 -0.93 -29.76
N ARG A 273 -16.47 0.31 -30.23
CA ARG A 273 -16.78 0.62 -31.64
C ARG A 273 -15.69 0.12 -32.60
N HIS A 274 -14.43 0.18 -32.16
CA HIS A 274 -13.28 -0.27 -32.93
C HIS A 274 -12.79 -1.69 -32.59
N HIS A 275 -13.54 -2.43 -31.74
CA HIS A 275 -13.22 -3.81 -31.33
C HIS A 275 -11.81 -3.96 -30.71
N LEU A 276 -11.38 -2.96 -29.96
CA LEU A 276 -10.08 -2.96 -29.29
C LEU A 276 -10.22 -3.53 -27.87
N PRO A 277 -9.31 -4.44 -27.45
CA PRO A 277 -9.29 -4.93 -26.07
C PRO A 277 -8.85 -3.81 -25.11
N TRP A 278 -9.37 -3.82 -23.89
CA TRP A 278 -8.92 -2.89 -22.86
C TRP A 278 -7.51 -3.24 -22.39
N ASP A 279 -6.60 -2.27 -22.43
CA ASP A 279 -5.21 -2.42 -22.00
C ASP A 279 -4.79 -1.27 -21.06
N PRO A 280 -3.62 -1.35 -20.40
CA PRO A 280 -3.13 -0.26 -19.53
C PRO A 280 -2.93 1.09 -20.25
N GLY A 281 -2.74 1.08 -21.57
CA GLY A 281 -2.67 2.30 -22.37
C GLY A 281 -4.02 3.02 -22.46
N MET A 282 -5.12 2.28 -22.45
CA MET A 282 -6.47 2.88 -22.35
C MET A 282 -6.70 3.53 -20.98
N ASP A 283 -6.25 2.91 -19.89
CA ASP A 283 -6.31 3.52 -18.56
C ASP A 283 -5.51 4.85 -18.49
N ASN A 284 -4.31 4.86 -19.08
CA ASN A 284 -3.52 6.08 -19.23
C ASN A 284 -4.26 7.15 -20.06
N THR A 285 -4.89 6.72 -21.15
CA THR A 285 -5.65 7.59 -22.06
C THR A 285 -6.83 8.26 -21.35
N VAL A 286 -7.57 7.53 -20.51
CA VAL A 286 -8.68 8.07 -19.70
C VAL A 286 -8.21 9.25 -18.84
N HIS A 287 -7.10 9.06 -18.12
CA HIS A 287 -6.60 10.08 -17.20
C HIS A 287 -5.96 11.27 -17.95
N ALA A 288 -5.27 11.00 -19.07
CA ALA A 288 -4.70 12.05 -19.92
C ALA A 288 -5.79 12.94 -20.55
N LEU A 289 -6.89 12.34 -21.02
CA LEU A 289 -8.04 13.05 -21.55
C LEU A 289 -8.71 13.92 -20.48
N ALA A 290 -8.98 13.35 -19.30
CA ALA A 290 -9.56 14.09 -18.18
C ALA A 290 -8.68 15.27 -17.74
N CYS A 291 -7.36 15.07 -17.72
CA CYS A 291 -6.39 16.12 -17.42
C CYS A 291 -6.40 17.25 -18.46
N ALA A 292 -6.39 16.91 -19.75
CA ALA A 292 -6.41 17.89 -20.82
C ALA A 292 -7.70 18.73 -20.78
N ALA A 293 -8.86 18.09 -20.61
CA ALA A 293 -10.15 18.76 -20.45
C ALA A 293 -10.15 19.70 -19.22
N ARG A 294 -9.61 19.25 -18.08
CA ARG A 294 -9.55 20.07 -16.86
C ARG A 294 -8.72 21.34 -17.06
N GLN A 295 -7.57 21.22 -17.72
CA GLN A 295 -6.66 22.34 -18.01
C GLN A 295 -7.28 23.38 -18.96
N GLN A 296 -8.15 22.95 -19.87
CA GLN A 296 -8.94 23.82 -20.75
C GLN A 296 -10.18 24.42 -20.06
N GLY A 297 -10.36 24.15 -18.76
CA GLY A 297 -11.47 24.70 -17.97
C GLY A 297 -12.83 24.08 -18.31
N LEU A 298 -12.84 22.84 -18.79
CA LEU A 298 -14.06 22.05 -18.92
C LEU A 298 -14.44 21.47 -17.55
N SER A 299 -15.73 21.22 -17.36
CA SER A 299 -16.32 20.56 -16.17
C SER A 299 -17.08 19.28 -16.52
N GLY A 300 -17.04 18.89 -17.79
CA GLY A 300 -17.57 17.63 -18.33
C GLY A 300 -17.17 17.46 -19.80
N ILE A 301 -17.30 16.25 -20.34
CA ILE A 301 -17.03 15.97 -21.76
C ILE A 301 -18.30 15.44 -22.41
N THR A 302 -18.87 16.24 -23.31
CA THR A 302 -20.13 15.90 -24.02
C THR A 302 -19.89 15.28 -25.38
N HIS A 303 -18.77 15.60 -26.02
CA HIS A 303 -18.40 15.11 -27.34
C HIS A 303 -16.95 14.62 -27.30
N PHE A 304 -16.71 13.49 -27.94
CA PHE A 304 -15.39 12.90 -28.08
C PHE A 304 -15.29 12.19 -29.44
N HIS A 305 -14.17 12.39 -30.13
CA HIS A 305 -13.91 11.77 -31.42
C HIS A 305 -12.42 11.45 -31.56
N VAL A 306 -12.09 10.34 -32.21
CA VAL A 306 -10.71 9.93 -32.47
C VAL A 306 -10.53 9.68 -33.94
N GLU A 307 -9.56 10.36 -34.57
CA GLU A 307 -9.25 10.21 -35.98
C GLU A 307 -7.75 10.34 -36.20
N GLN A 308 -7.16 9.40 -36.94
CA GLN A 308 -5.73 9.41 -37.31
C GLN A 308 -4.76 9.62 -36.12
N GLY A 309 -5.10 9.06 -34.95
CA GLY A 309 -4.29 9.20 -33.73
C GLY A 309 -4.41 10.56 -33.02
N GLN A 310 -5.35 11.41 -33.44
CA GLN A 310 -5.75 12.63 -32.74
C GLN A 310 -7.11 12.45 -32.08
N MET A 311 -7.21 12.84 -30.82
CA MET A 311 -8.45 12.84 -30.05
C MET A 311 -8.94 14.27 -29.92
N ARG A 312 -10.20 14.51 -30.28
CA ARG A 312 -10.91 15.78 -30.08
C ARG A 312 -11.96 15.60 -29.02
N TYR A 313 -12.05 16.55 -28.10
CA TYR A 313 -13.02 16.54 -27.01
C TYR A 313 -13.66 17.90 -26.85
N ALA A 314 -14.93 17.93 -26.46
CA ALA A 314 -15.62 19.20 -26.23
C ALA A 314 -16.71 19.12 -25.15
N GLN A 315 -16.92 20.27 -24.52
CA GLN A 315 -18.07 20.56 -23.67
C GLN A 315 -18.99 21.54 -24.38
N PHE A 316 -20.25 21.16 -24.56
CA PHE A 316 -21.32 22.05 -24.99
C PHE A 316 -22.31 22.23 -23.83
N ASP A 317 -22.55 23.47 -23.43
CA ASP A 317 -23.49 23.83 -22.34
C ASP A 317 -24.84 24.37 -22.86
N GLY A 318 -25.07 24.31 -24.17
CA GLY A 318 -26.25 24.87 -24.83
C GLY A 318 -26.05 26.25 -25.44
N ILE A 319 -24.98 26.98 -25.06
CA ILE A 319 -24.70 28.35 -25.51
C ILE A 319 -23.28 28.47 -26.06
N SER A 320 -22.31 27.79 -25.45
CA SER A 320 -20.89 27.86 -25.80
C SER A 320 -20.28 26.47 -25.97
N ILE A 321 -19.29 26.37 -26.85
CA ILE A 321 -18.47 25.18 -27.04
C ILE A 321 -17.07 25.49 -26.56
N LYS A 322 -16.57 24.68 -25.62
CA LYS A 322 -15.15 24.61 -25.28
C LYS A 322 -14.61 23.30 -25.80
N GLU A 323 -13.55 23.35 -26.58
CA GLU A 323 -12.95 22.18 -27.19
C GLU A 323 -11.44 22.11 -26.95
N GLY A 324 -10.89 20.92 -27.15
CA GLY A 324 -9.46 20.70 -27.12
C GLY A 324 -9.07 19.44 -27.90
N GLU A 325 -7.78 19.31 -28.11
CA GLU A 325 -7.18 18.20 -28.85
C GLU A 325 -6.10 17.52 -28.00
N LEU A 326 -5.92 16.23 -28.21
CA LEU A 326 -4.91 15.42 -27.53
C LEU A 326 -4.43 14.29 -28.46
N ASN A 327 -3.11 14.12 -28.56
CA ASN A 327 -2.54 13.01 -29.31
C ASN A 327 -2.77 11.67 -28.59
N ALA A 328 -3.37 10.69 -29.28
CA ALA A 328 -3.75 9.39 -28.70
C ALA A 328 -2.53 8.57 -28.25
N HIS A 329 -1.44 8.59 -29.02
CA HIS A 329 -0.22 7.86 -28.67
C HIS A 329 0.46 8.46 -27.43
N ALA A 330 0.54 9.78 -27.35
CA ALA A 330 1.07 10.45 -26.17
C ALA A 330 0.19 10.19 -24.93
N ALA A 331 -1.14 10.20 -25.09
CA ALA A 331 -2.09 9.91 -24.03
C ALA A 331 -1.92 8.48 -23.47
N ALA A 332 -1.83 7.48 -24.36
CA ALA A 332 -1.66 6.08 -23.95
C ALA A 332 -0.34 5.80 -23.24
N ASN A 333 0.70 6.58 -23.52
CA ASN A 333 2.03 6.46 -22.91
C ASN A 333 2.27 7.43 -21.75
N THR A 334 1.29 8.26 -21.39
CA THR A 334 1.37 9.13 -20.21
C THR A 334 0.85 8.36 -19.00
N PRO A 335 1.68 8.05 -17.99
CA PRO A 335 1.21 7.30 -16.82
C PRO A 335 0.04 8.01 -16.14
N ALA A 336 -1.04 7.29 -15.83
CA ALA A 336 -2.24 7.85 -15.19
C ALA A 336 -1.93 8.75 -13.97
N GLN A 337 -0.95 8.36 -13.15
CA GLN A 337 -0.51 9.14 -11.99
C GLN A 337 0.05 10.53 -12.34
N ALA A 338 0.69 10.69 -13.50
CA ALA A 338 1.18 11.97 -13.97
C ALA A 338 0.01 12.92 -14.27
N SER A 339 -1.01 12.41 -14.96
CA SER A 339 -2.25 13.15 -15.27
C SER A 339 -3.02 13.51 -14.00
N ILE A 340 -3.15 12.58 -13.04
CA ILE A 340 -3.81 12.84 -11.74
C ILE A 340 -3.13 13.99 -10.98
N ARG A 341 -1.80 14.04 -10.96
CA ARG A 341 -1.08 15.16 -10.32
C ARG A 341 -1.34 16.49 -11.00
N GLN A 342 -1.38 16.51 -12.33
CA GLN A 342 -1.66 17.73 -13.10
C GLN A 342 -3.09 18.22 -12.90
N MET A 343 -4.05 17.30 -12.80
CA MET A 343 -5.45 17.64 -12.47
C MET A 343 -5.58 18.28 -11.09
N ALA A 344 -4.87 17.77 -10.09
CA ALA A 344 -4.87 18.37 -8.77
C ALA A 344 -4.26 19.78 -8.73
N LEU A 345 -3.19 20.02 -9.50
CA LEU A 345 -2.64 21.36 -9.65
C LEU A 345 -3.66 22.31 -10.30
N ALA A 346 -4.36 21.85 -11.33
CA ALA A 346 -5.43 22.62 -11.97
C ALA A 346 -6.59 22.92 -10.99
N ASP A 347 -6.93 21.99 -10.10
CA ASP A 347 -7.93 22.20 -9.06
C ASP A 347 -7.50 23.28 -8.06
N GLN A 348 -6.27 23.24 -7.57
CA GLN A 348 -5.74 24.27 -6.66
C GLN A 348 -5.70 25.66 -7.33
N GLN A 349 -5.33 25.72 -8.61
CA GLN A 349 -5.35 26.96 -9.39
C GLN A 349 -6.76 27.51 -9.60
N ALA A 350 -7.77 26.65 -9.74
CA ALA A 350 -9.15 27.09 -9.84
C ALA A 350 -9.66 27.68 -8.51
N LEU A 351 -9.45 26.99 -7.38
CA LEU A 351 -9.84 27.48 -6.05
C LEU A 351 -9.21 28.85 -5.70
N THR A 352 -7.94 29.03 -6.04
CA THR A 352 -7.24 30.31 -5.79
C THR A 352 -7.77 31.46 -6.64
N ARG A 353 -8.22 31.18 -7.88
CA ARG A 353 -8.87 32.19 -8.72
C ARG A 353 -10.26 32.57 -8.21
N ASP A 354 -11.05 31.60 -7.77
CA ASP A 354 -12.40 31.82 -7.25
C ASP A 354 -12.36 32.65 -5.95
N THR A 355 -11.49 32.29 -5.01
CA THR A 355 -11.30 33.05 -3.76
C THR A 355 -10.80 34.49 -3.99
N ALA A 356 -9.89 34.70 -4.96
CA ALA A 356 -9.46 36.04 -5.34
C ALA A 356 -10.55 36.86 -6.05
N ALA A 357 -11.46 36.21 -6.78
CA ALA A 357 -12.62 36.87 -7.39
C ALA A 357 -13.66 37.28 -6.33
N GLU A 358 -13.94 36.40 -5.37
CA GLU A 358 -14.84 36.68 -4.24
C GLU A 358 -14.34 37.83 -3.37
N HIS A 359 -13.03 37.88 -3.08
CA HIS A 359 -12.43 38.95 -2.29
C HIS A 359 -12.55 40.31 -2.99
N ARG A 360 -12.25 40.38 -4.31
CA ARG A 360 -12.44 41.60 -5.10
C ARG A 360 -13.90 42.05 -5.13
N GLN A 361 -14.84 41.10 -5.26
CA GLN A 361 -16.26 41.42 -5.28
C GLN A 361 -16.77 41.91 -3.91
N MET A 362 -16.19 41.44 -2.80
CA MET A 362 -16.46 41.97 -1.46
C MET A 362 -15.88 43.37 -1.27
N GLU A 363 -14.66 43.64 -1.73
CA GLU A 363 -14.05 44.98 -1.67
C GLU A 363 -14.83 46.00 -2.51
N GLU A 364 -15.25 45.64 -3.73
CA GLU A 364 -16.08 46.49 -4.57
C GLU A 364 -17.46 46.77 -3.96
N ARG A 365 -18.08 45.79 -3.28
CA ARG A 365 -19.33 45.99 -2.56
C ARG A 365 -19.16 46.85 -1.30
N ALA A 366 -18.03 46.71 -0.60
CA ALA A 366 -17.72 47.51 0.59
C ALA A 366 -17.42 48.98 0.25
N LEU A 367 -16.94 49.26 -0.97
CA LEU A 367 -16.70 50.61 -1.48
C LEU A 367 -17.97 51.26 -2.09
N ALA A 368 -19.04 50.49 -2.31
CA ALA A 368 -20.31 50.95 -2.87
C ALA A 368 -21.38 51.29 -1.80
N VAL A 369 -21.05 51.15 -0.51
CA VAL A 369 -21.83 51.55 0.67
C VAL A 369 -21.14 52.74 1.31
#